data_AF-P49623-F1
#
_entry.id   AF-P49623-F1
#
_cell.length_a   1.000
_cell.length_b   1.000
_cell.length_c   1.000
_cell.angle_alpha   90.00
_cell.angle_beta   90.00
_cell.angle_gamma   90.00
#
_symmetry.space_group_name_H-M   'P 1'
#
loop_
_entity.id
_entity.type
_entity.pdbx_description
1 polymer ?
#
loop_
_entity_poly.entity_id
_entity_poly.type
_entity_poly.pdbx_seq_one_letter_code
_entity_poly.pdbx_strand_id
1 'polypeptide(L)' 'MAKLHDYYKDEVVKQLMSQFDYNSVMQVPRVEKITLNMGVGEA' A
#
# COMPACT_ATOMS: atom_id res chain seq x y z
N MET A 1 14.95 -1.86 3.09
CA MET A 1 13.80 -1.92 2.15
C MET A 1 13.48 -0.49 1.72
N ALA A 2 12.63 -0.27 0.71
CA ALA A 2 12.12 1.08 0.43
C ALA A 2 11.23 1.55 1.59
N LYS A 3 11.39 2.80 2.05
CA LYS A 3 10.64 3.37 3.19
C LYS A 3 9.11 3.15 3.09
N LEU A 4 8.57 3.24 1.88
CA LEU A 4 7.13 3.03 1.62
C LEU A 4 6.70 1.57 1.74
N HIS A 5 7.57 0.63 1.35
CA HIS A 5 7.28 -0.79 1.50
C HIS A 5 7.22 -1.18 2.99
N ASP A 6 8.17 -0.69 3.79
CA ASP A 6 8.16 -0.94 5.25
C ASP A 6 6.94 -0.32 5.91
N TYR A 7 6.63 0.94 5.59
CA TYR A 7 5.40 1.59 6.05
C TYR A 7 4.14 0.80 5.69
N TYR A 8 4.04 0.31 4.45
CA TYR A 8 2.91 -0.50 4.03
C TYR A 8 2.78 -1.77 4.86
N LYS A 9 3.88 -2.51 5.02
CA LYS A 9 3.90 -3.80 5.73
C LYS A 9 3.65 -3.65 7.23
N ASP A 10 4.22 -2.63 7.86
CA ASP A 10 4.25 -2.52 9.32
C ASP A 10 3.05 -1.75 9.87
N GLU A 11 2.53 -0.78 9.12
CA GLU A 11 1.42 0.08 9.55
C GLU A 11 0.14 -0.24 8.79
N VAL A 12 0.17 -0.14 7.45
CA VAL A 12 -1.05 -0.24 6.63
C VAL A 12 -1.67 -1.63 6.71
N VAL A 13 -0.86 -2.69 6.59
CA VAL A 13 -1.34 -4.08 6.68
C VAL A 13 -2.02 -4.34 8.04
N LYS A 14 -1.43 -3.87 9.15
CA LYS A 14 -2.02 -4.05 10.49
C LYS A 14 -3.35 -3.32 10.63
N GLN A 15 -3.41 -2.08 10.13
CA GLN A 15 -4.65 -1.29 10.14
C GLN A 15 -5.74 -1.97 9.30
N LEU A 16 -5.42 -2.45 8.09
CA LEU A 16 -6.38 -3.15 7.23
C LEU A 16 -6.86 -4.47 7.86
N MET A 17 -5.96 -5.24 8.48
CA MET A 17 -6.32 -6.47 9.20
C MET A 17 -7.34 -6.17 10.32
N SER A 18 -7.13 -5.10 11.09
CA SER A 18 -8.03 -4.70 12.18
C SER A 18 -9.33 -4.07 11.69
N GLN A 19 -9.30 -3.32 10.59
CA GLN A 19 -10.47 -2.61 10.07
C GLN A 19 -11.47 -3.56 9.39
N PHE A 20 -10.96 -4.61 8.75
CA PHE A 20 -11.76 -5.55 7.96
C PHE A 20 -11.80 -6.97 8.54
N ASP A 21 -11.30 -7.15 9.77
CA ASP A 21 -11.27 -8.43 10.50
C ASP A 21 -10.73 -9.59 9.66
N TYR A 22 -9.64 -9.34 8.93
CA TYR A 22 -9.00 -10.39 8.13
C TYR A 22 -8.30 -11.41 9.04
N ASN A 23 -8.54 -12.69 8.76
CA ASN A 23 -7.94 -13.80 9.52
C ASN A 23 -6.53 -14.16 9.01
N SER A 24 -6.17 -13.72 7.82
CA SER A 24 -4.88 -14.00 7.20
C SER A 24 -4.35 -12.79 6.46
N VAL A 25 -3.05 -12.54 6.60
CA VAL A 25 -2.33 -11.47 5.89
C VAL A 25 -2.44 -11.62 4.37
N MET A 26 -2.65 -12.85 3.87
CA MET A 26 -2.85 -13.11 2.44
C MET A 26 -4.18 -12.54 1.90
N GLN A 27 -5.12 -12.19 2.76
CA GLN A 27 -6.38 -11.53 2.38
C GLN A 27 -6.22 -10.01 2.23
N VAL A 28 -5.14 -9.44 2.78
CA VAL A 28 -4.86 -8.01 2.65
C VAL A 28 -4.52 -7.73 1.19
N PRO A 29 -5.19 -6.75 0.54
CA PRO A 29 -4.88 -6.37 -0.83
C PRO A 29 -3.40 -6.02 -1.00
N ARG A 30 -2.89 -6.09 -2.23
CA ARG A 30 -1.51 -5.70 -2.55
C ARG A 30 -1.49 -4.54 -3.53
N VAL A 31 -0.49 -3.68 -3.41
CA VAL A 31 -0.25 -2.60 -4.37
C VAL A 31 0.58 -3.15 -5.53
N GLU A 32 -0.03 -3.31 -6.71
CA GLU A 32 0.66 -3.87 -7.89
C GLU A 32 1.37 -2.81 -8.74
N LYS A 33 0.76 -1.64 -8.87
CA LYS A 33 1.29 -0.54 -9.69
C LYS A 33 0.91 0.80 -9.07
N ILE A 34 1.89 1.69 -8.98
CA ILE A 34 1.68 3.09 -8.60
C ILE A 34 2.07 3.93 -9.82
N THR A 35 1.12 4.68 -10.37
CA THR A 35 1.38 5.63 -11.45
C THR A 35 1.42 7.04 -10.86
N LEU A 36 2.56 7.72 -11.03
CA LEU A 36 2.71 9.13 -10.68
C LEU A 36 2.79 9.93 -11.97
N ASN A 37 1.77 10.73 -12.22
CA ASN A 37 1.78 11.70 -13.31
C ASN A 37 2.38 13.01 -12.77
N MET A 38 3.46 13.49 -13.40
CA MET A 38 4.09 14.76 -13.02
C MET A 38 3.66 15.94 -13.91
N GLY A 39 2.77 15.71 -14.89
CA GLY A 39 2.27 16.78 -15.75
C GLY A 39 3.36 17.59 -16.48
N VAL A 40 4.53 17.00 -16.72
CA VAL A 40 5.63 17.65 -17.46
C VAL A 40 5.26 17.71 -18.95
N GLY A 41 4.39 18.66 -19.29
CA GLY A 41 3.92 18.83 -20.66
C GLY A 41 2.80 19.85 -20.91
N GLU A 42 2.29 20.59 -19.91
CA GLU A 42 1.45 21.77 -20.19
C GLU A 42 2.27 23.01 -20.62
N ALA A 43 3.48 22.85 -21.17
CA ALA A 43 4.32 23.92 -21.68
C ALA A 43 4.74 23.67 -23.13
#